data_AF-A0A7R9UDN0-F1
#
_entry.id   AF-A0A7R9UDN0-F1
#
_cell.length_a   1.000
_cell.length_b   1.000
_cell.length_c   1.000
_cell.angle_alpha   90.00
_cell.angle_beta   90.00
_cell.angle_gamma   90.00
#
_symmetry.space_group_name_H-M   'P 1'
#
loop_
_entity.id
_entity.type
_entity.pdbx_description
1 polymer ?
#
loop_
_entity_poly.entity_id
_entity_poly.type
_entity_poly.pdbx_seq_one_letter_code
_entity_poly.pdbx_strand_id
1 'polypeptide(L)'
;PHAFDLNLLPCILTMAEAALNEDFINDLDALGESSDEETDTKPAPIASKAEPSSSVAPDGHTLFDDVAQLRRGRAYITHMQAVEAALETEEDEEEWTGAAEADPVYQLVVACNQYVSAIEAETDKVFRFVAEQYAVKFPELESLVPKALDYARTVRVIKNNMDLSRVQLNDILPSATVMVVSVTGSTTSGEPLKEEVLQECLKGCEEILGLDVDRRKLLSFVESRMMSLAPNTCALIGAQVAARLMAIAGGLQAMSRIPSSNLQLLGQDKAHTLSG
;
A
#
# COMPACT_ATOMS: atom_id res chain seq x y z
N PRO A 1 27.80 28.01 -41.81
CA PRO A 1 28.15 26.67 -42.37
C PRO A 1 28.50 25.72 -41.21
N HIS A 2 27.58 24.93 -40.67
CA HIS A 2 26.77 23.91 -41.33
C HIS A 2 25.37 23.85 -40.69
N ALA A 3 24.34 23.86 -41.54
CA ALA A 3 23.00 23.42 -41.16
C ALA A 3 23.02 21.89 -41.05
N PHE A 4 22.54 21.35 -39.92
CA PHE A 4 22.22 19.93 -39.79
C PHE A 4 20.82 19.71 -40.40
N ASP A 5 20.77 18.88 -41.43
CA ASP A 5 19.56 18.49 -42.16
C ASP A 5 18.53 17.83 -41.23
N LEU A 6 17.35 18.47 -41.12
CA LEU A 6 16.19 18.03 -40.34
C LEU A 6 15.31 16.99 -41.07
N ASN A 7 15.82 16.35 -42.13
CA ASN A 7 15.05 15.42 -42.96
C ASN A 7 15.28 13.93 -42.68
N LEU A 8 16.01 13.55 -41.63
CA LEU A 8 16.23 12.13 -41.27
C LEU A 8 15.39 11.61 -40.08
N LEU A 9 14.64 12.47 -39.40
CA LEU A 9 13.79 12.06 -38.27
C LEU A 9 12.59 11.15 -38.61
N PRO A 10 11.96 11.18 -39.81
CA PRO A 10 10.82 10.31 -40.09
C PRO A 10 11.21 8.86 -40.48
N CYS A 11 12.48 8.60 -40.82
CA CYS A 11 12.94 7.23 -41.15
C CYS A 11 13.33 6.40 -39.92
N ILE A 12 13.73 7.04 -38.80
CA ILE A 12 14.12 6.32 -37.57
C ILE A 12 12.88 5.92 -36.77
N LEU A 13 11.80 6.72 -36.81
CA LEU A 13 10.55 6.39 -36.12
C LEU A 13 9.81 5.20 -36.75
N THR A 14 9.88 5.06 -38.08
CA THR A 14 9.16 3.99 -38.81
C THR A 14 9.85 2.62 -38.74
N MET A 15 11.16 2.56 -38.45
CA MET A 15 11.87 1.29 -38.26
C MET A 15 11.70 0.70 -36.85
N ALA A 16 11.39 1.51 -35.83
CA ALA A 16 11.16 1.02 -34.47
C ALA A 16 9.75 0.43 -34.26
N GLU A 17 8.77 0.85 -35.07
CA GLU A 17 7.38 0.39 -34.96
C GLU A 17 7.09 -0.92 -35.73
N ALA A 18 8.00 -1.34 -36.62
CA ALA A 18 7.87 -2.58 -37.39
C ALA A 18 8.53 -3.81 -36.73
N ALA A 19 9.38 -3.63 -35.72
CA ALA A 19 10.12 -4.72 -35.08
C ALA A 19 9.43 -5.33 -33.85
N LEU A 20 8.26 -4.82 -33.43
CA LEU A 20 7.54 -5.30 -32.24
C LEU A 20 6.28 -6.12 -32.53
N ASN A 21 5.94 -6.34 -33.81
CA ASN A 21 4.69 -7.02 -34.18
C ASN A 21 4.86 -8.38 -34.88
N GLU A 22 6.07 -8.92 -35.02
CA GLU A 22 6.27 -10.24 -35.67
C GLU A 22 6.74 -11.38 -34.76
N ASP A 23 7.08 -11.13 -33.49
CA ASP A 23 7.58 -12.19 -32.59
C ASP A 23 6.52 -12.81 -31.67
N PHE A 24 5.24 -12.43 -31.78
CA PHE A 24 4.18 -12.92 -30.87
C PHE A 24 3.15 -13.86 -31.53
N ILE A 25 3.24 -14.14 -32.83
CA ILE A 25 2.22 -14.91 -33.57
C ILE A 25 2.73 -16.30 -34.04
N ASN A 26 4.02 -16.61 -33.91
CA ASN A 26 4.58 -17.88 -34.41
C ASN A 26 4.58 -19.07 -33.44
N ASP A 27 4.12 -18.91 -32.19
CA ASP A 27 4.09 -20.02 -31.21
C ASP A 27 2.71 -20.65 -31.00
N LEU A 28 1.71 -20.27 -31.80
CA LEU A 28 0.33 -20.75 -31.65
C LEU A 28 -0.21 -21.49 -32.87
N ASP A 29 0.56 -22.37 -33.52
CA ASP A 29 0.01 -23.22 -34.58
C ASP A 29 0.79 -24.52 -34.87
N ALA A 30 1.36 -25.16 -33.84
CA ALA A 30 2.02 -26.47 -33.99
C ALA A 30 1.51 -27.53 -32.99
N LEU A 31 0.46 -28.22 -33.43
CA LEU A 31 0.25 -29.66 -33.29
C LEU A 31 -0.29 -30.18 -31.96
N GLY A 32 -1.62 -30.32 -31.94
CA GLY A 32 -2.24 -31.46 -31.30
C GLY A 32 -1.91 -32.77 -32.03
N GLU A 33 -1.77 -33.84 -31.26
CA GLU A 33 -2.34 -35.18 -31.51
C GLU A 33 -1.83 -36.15 -30.42
N SER A 34 -2.72 -36.60 -29.54
CA SER A 34 -2.92 -38.04 -29.25
C SER A 34 -3.99 -38.26 -28.17
N SER A 35 -5.12 -38.78 -28.65
CA SER A 35 -5.83 -39.98 -28.17
C SER A 35 -6.36 -40.06 -26.73
N ASP A 36 -7.70 -40.00 -26.68
CA ASP A 36 -8.67 -40.68 -25.81
C ASP A 36 -8.17 -41.74 -24.81
N GLU A 37 -8.60 -41.60 -23.55
CA GLU A 37 -9.17 -42.72 -22.78
C GLU A 37 -10.16 -42.20 -21.73
N GLU A 38 -11.40 -42.67 -21.83
CA GLU A 38 -12.50 -42.44 -20.88
C GLU A 38 -12.18 -43.07 -19.51
N THR A 39 -12.37 -42.33 -18.42
CA THR A 39 -12.87 -42.93 -17.17
C THR A 39 -14.00 -42.10 -16.59
N ASP A 40 -15.17 -42.71 -16.62
CA ASP A 40 -16.42 -42.30 -16.02
C ASP A 40 -16.27 -42.26 -14.49
N THR A 41 -16.37 -41.08 -13.87
CA THR A 41 -16.70 -40.98 -12.44
C THR A 41 -17.38 -39.65 -12.15
N LYS A 42 -18.71 -39.69 -12.03
CA LYS A 42 -19.52 -38.64 -11.39
C LYS A 42 -18.97 -38.32 -9.99
N PRO A 43 -19.04 -37.04 -9.57
CA PRO A 43 -19.31 -36.74 -8.18
C PRO A 43 -20.66 -36.04 -8.02
N ALA A 44 -21.47 -36.59 -7.12
CA ALA A 44 -22.66 -35.97 -6.53
C ALA A 44 -22.23 -35.20 -5.23
N PRO A 45 -23.13 -34.49 -4.52
CA PRO A 45 -22.87 -33.12 -4.05
C PRO A 45 -22.49 -32.99 -2.55
N ILE A 46 -21.90 -31.84 -2.23
CA ILE A 46 -21.99 -31.02 -0.99
C ILE A 46 -21.97 -31.76 0.35
N ALA A 47 -20.90 -31.54 1.13
CA ALA A 47 -20.97 -31.08 2.53
C ALA A 47 -19.57 -31.00 3.17
N SER A 48 -18.98 -29.81 3.23
CA SER A 48 -18.02 -29.50 4.29
C SER A 48 -18.51 -28.27 5.03
N LYS A 49 -19.22 -28.52 6.13
CA LYS A 49 -19.38 -27.58 7.23
C LYS A 49 -17.98 -27.13 7.66
N ALA A 50 -17.56 -25.95 7.24
CA ALA A 50 -16.59 -25.18 7.98
C ALA A 50 -17.41 -24.29 8.93
N GLU A 51 -17.57 -24.74 10.17
CA GLU A 51 -18.00 -23.83 11.21
C GLU A 51 -16.89 -22.78 11.41
N PRO A 52 -17.19 -21.47 11.40
CA PRO A 52 -16.22 -20.51 11.87
C PRO A 52 -16.15 -20.66 13.39
N SER A 53 -15.06 -21.28 13.85
CA SER A 53 -14.68 -21.36 15.26
C SER A 53 -14.73 -19.96 15.87
N SER A 54 -15.66 -19.75 16.80
CA SER A 54 -15.64 -18.60 17.69
C SER A 54 -14.40 -18.72 18.58
N SER A 55 -13.31 -18.06 18.22
CA SER A 55 -12.10 -17.98 19.04
C SER A 55 -12.20 -16.78 19.98
N VAL A 56 -13.12 -16.84 20.95
CA VAL A 56 -12.97 -15.99 22.15
C VAL A 56 -12.10 -16.78 23.12
N ALA A 57 -10.81 -16.49 23.11
CA ALA A 57 -9.88 -16.96 24.13
C ALA A 57 -10.30 -16.38 25.50
N PRO A 58 -10.09 -17.13 26.61
CA PRO A 58 -10.57 -16.74 27.94
C PRO A 58 -9.89 -15.49 28.55
N ASP A 59 -8.89 -14.91 27.88
CA ASP A 59 -8.09 -13.78 28.38
C ASP A 59 -8.50 -12.41 27.83
N GLY A 60 -9.61 -12.30 27.09
CA GLY A 60 -10.12 -11.00 26.61
C GLY A 60 -9.25 -10.30 25.55
N HIS A 61 -8.15 -10.92 25.13
CA HIS A 61 -7.39 -10.53 23.95
C HIS A 61 -8.09 -11.05 22.70
N THR A 62 -8.44 -10.14 21.79
CA THR A 62 -9.02 -10.48 20.48
C THR A 62 -7.92 -10.81 19.48
N LEU A 63 -8.24 -11.58 18.43
CA LEU A 63 -7.28 -11.90 17.37
C LEU A 63 -6.72 -10.63 16.69
N PHE A 64 -7.53 -9.56 16.69
CA PHE A 64 -7.14 -8.23 16.24
C PHE A 64 -6.07 -7.58 17.13
N ASP A 65 -6.12 -7.83 18.44
CA ASP A 65 -5.16 -7.25 19.41
C ASP A 65 -3.74 -7.75 19.21
N ASP A 66 -3.60 -8.94 18.64
CA ASP A 66 -2.30 -9.53 18.28
C ASP A 66 -1.73 -8.93 17.00
N VAL A 67 -2.58 -8.38 16.12
CA VAL A 67 -2.17 -7.80 14.83
C VAL A 67 -1.82 -6.31 14.96
N ALA A 68 -2.58 -5.57 15.76
CA ALA A 68 -2.44 -4.11 15.94
C ALA A 68 -1.66 -3.77 17.22
N GLN A 69 -0.33 -3.83 17.15
CA GLN A 69 0.56 -3.69 18.32
C GLN A 69 1.28 -2.33 18.38
N LEU A 70 1.56 -1.70 17.24
CA LEU A 70 2.48 -0.56 17.17
C LEU A 70 1.96 0.67 17.93
N ARG A 71 0.70 1.06 17.70
CA ARG A 71 0.09 2.23 18.36
C ARG A 71 -0.09 2.06 19.88
N ARG A 72 -0.02 0.82 20.38
CA ARG A 72 -0.11 0.49 21.81
C ARG A 72 1.25 0.54 22.52
N GLY A 73 2.34 0.52 21.75
CA GLY A 73 3.69 0.56 22.29
C GLY A 73 3.99 1.89 22.98
N ARG A 74 4.45 1.85 24.24
CA ARG A 74 4.84 3.06 24.99
C ARG A 74 5.94 3.87 24.27
N ALA A 75 6.88 3.17 23.62
CA ALA A 75 7.94 3.81 22.85
C ALA A 75 7.38 4.60 21.67
N TYR A 76 6.40 4.04 20.96
CA TYR A 76 5.70 4.70 19.85
C TYR A 76 4.96 5.95 20.32
N ILE A 77 4.18 5.85 21.40
CA ILE A 77 3.42 6.98 21.95
C ILE A 77 4.37 8.11 22.38
N THR A 78 5.45 7.78 23.09
CA THR A 78 6.43 8.77 23.53
C THR A 78 7.11 9.45 22.35
N HIS A 79 7.43 8.69 21.30
CA HIS A 79 8.03 9.22 20.08
C HIS A 79 7.05 10.13 19.30
N MET A 80 5.79 9.71 19.13
CA MET A 80 4.77 10.53 18.48
C MET A 80 4.54 11.85 19.22
N GLN A 81 4.52 11.83 20.56
CA GLN A 81 4.43 13.04 21.37
C GLN A 81 5.65 13.95 21.20
N ALA A 82 6.85 13.38 21.12
CA ALA A 82 8.07 14.16 20.86
C ALA A 82 8.04 14.82 19.48
N VAL A 83 7.54 14.12 18.46
CA VAL A 83 7.37 14.66 17.10
C VAL A 83 6.31 15.76 17.07
N GLU A 84 5.18 15.60 17.74
CA GLU A 84 4.14 16.62 17.83
C GLU A 84 4.68 17.89 18.53
N ALA A 85 5.37 17.74 19.65
CA ALA A 85 6.01 18.87 20.33
C ALA A 85 7.06 19.58 19.44
N ALA A 86 7.83 18.82 18.67
CA ALA A 86 8.84 19.35 17.76
C ALA A 86 8.27 19.99 16.48
N LEU A 87 7.00 19.72 16.15
CA LEU A 87 6.24 20.39 15.09
C LEU A 87 5.58 21.70 15.60
N GLU A 88 5.14 21.72 16.86
CA GLU A 88 4.54 22.92 17.49
C GLU A 88 5.59 23.98 17.85
N THR A 89 6.82 23.55 18.12
CA THR A 89 7.95 24.44 18.40
C THR A 89 8.48 24.97 17.06
N GLU A 90 7.97 26.11 16.60
CA GLU A 90 8.48 26.84 15.41
C GLU A 90 9.84 27.51 15.66
N GLU A 91 10.52 27.22 16.76
CA GLU A 91 11.71 27.97 17.17
C GLU A 91 12.98 27.47 16.50
N ASP A 92 13.52 28.42 15.73
CA ASP A 92 14.88 28.72 15.29
C ASP A 92 15.70 27.64 14.59
N GLU A 93 16.27 28.07 13.47
CA GLU A 93 17.39 27.46 12.76
C GLU A 93 18.56 27.26 13.73
N GLU A 94 18.48 26.27 14.64
CA GLU A 94 19.65 25.85 15.39
C GLU A 94 20.70 25.45 14.35
N GLU A 95 21.81 26.22 14.33
CA GLU A 95 22.96 25.97 13.47
C GLU A 95 23.27 24.49 13.49
N TRP A 96 23.02 23.83 12.35
CA TRP A 96 23.41 22.45 12.13
C TRP A 96 24.92 22.34 12.29
N THR A 97 25.36 22.02 13.51
CA THR A 97 26.77 21.77 13.78
C THR A 97 27.10 20.43 13.14
N GLY A 98 28.01 20.41 12.17
CA GLY A 98 28.21 19.32 11.21
C GLY A 98 28.62 17.94 11.75
N ALA A 99 28.38 17.61 13.02
CA ALA A 99 28.47 16.27 13.59
C ALA A 99 27.12 15.53 13.46
N ALA A 100 26.77 15.18 12.22
CA ALA A 100 25.45 14.68 11.80
C ALA A 100 24.89 13.47 12.57
N GLU A 101 25.71 12.68 13.29
CA GLU A 101 25.27 11.41 13.90
C GLU A 101 24.90 11.52 15.40
N ALA A 102 25.38 12.57 16.09
CA ALA A 102 25.13 12.76 17.53
C ALA A 102 24.04 13.78 17.82
N ASP A 103 23.54 14.48 16.79
CA ASP A 103 22.48 15.47 16.93
C ASP A 103 21.16 14.76 17.34
N PRO A 104 20.54 15.16 18.47
CA PRO A 104 19.25 14.62 18.89
C PRO A 104 18.16 14.77 17.81
N VAL A 105 18.22 15.82 16.99
CA VAL A 105 17.25 16.06 15.90
C VAL A 105 17.44 15.02 14.79
N TYR A 106 18.68 14.72 14.41
CA TYR A 106 18.95 13.67 13.42
C TYR A 106 18.50 12.30 13.92
N GLN A 107 18.77 11.97 15.19
CA GLN A 107 18.34 10.70 15.80
C GLN A 107 16.81 10.59 15.80
N LEU A 108 16.10 11.69 16.07
CA LEU A 108 14.64 11.72 16.02
C LEU A 108 14.14 11.50 14.58
N VAL A 109 14.76 12.10 13.57
CA VAL A 109 14.41 11.86 12.15
C VAL A 109 14.68 10.42 11.71
N VAL A 110 15.80 9.83 12.12
CA VAL A 110 16.09 8.41 11.84
C VAL A 110 15.04 7.51 12.50
N ALA A 111 14.67 7.78 13.76
CA ALA A 111 13.61 7.06 14.45
C ALA A 111 12.25 7.22 13.75
N CYS A 112 11.91 8.42 13.25
CA CYS A 112 10.72 8.65 12.43
C CYS A 112 10.68 7.71 11.22
N ASN A 113 11.78 7.57 10.49
CA ASN A 113 11.84 6.68 9.33
C ASN A 113 11.63 5.21 9.70
N GLN A 114 12.18 4.77 10.84
CA GLN A 114 11.93 3.41 11.36
C GLN A 114 10.45 3.20 11.67
N TYR A 115 9.80 4.18 12.31
CA TYR A 115 8.37 4.09 12.61
C TYR A 115 7.51 4.19 11.35
N VAL A 116 7.87 4.97 10.33
CA VAL A 116 7.16 4.99 9.04
C VAL A 116 7.19 3.60 8.39
N SER A 117 8.35 2.94 8.39
CA SER A 117 8.47 1.57 7.86
C SER A 117 7.69 0.55 8.71
N ALA A 118 7.70 0.70 10.04
CA ALA A 118 6.91 -0.14 10.94
C ALA A 118 5.40 0.04 10.72
N ILE A 119 4.94 1.28 10.49
CA ILE A 119 3.54 1.60 10.16
C ILE A 119 3.13 0.93 8.85
N GLU A 120 3.98 0.95 7.82
CA GLU A 120 3.70 0.23 6.55
C GLU A 120 3.51 -1.26 6.78
N ALA A 121 4.46 -1.88 7.49
CA ALA A 121 4.41 -3.31 7.77
C ALA A 121 3.18 -3.69 8.61
N GLU A 122 2.76 -2.84 9.55
CA GLU A 122 1.55 -3.07 10.34
C GLU A 122 0.28 -2.84 9.53
N THR A 123 0.24 -1.79 8.70
CA THR A 123 -0.89 -1.52 7.80
C THR A 123 -1.16 -2.71 6.88
N ASP A 124 -0.12 -3.31 6.32
CA ASP A 124 -0.22 -4.51 5.48
C ASP A 124 -0.74 -5.75 6.25
N LYS A 125 -0.40 -5.89 7.53
CA LYS A 125 -0.91 -6.98 8.37
C LYS A 125 -2.38 -6.78 8.73
N VAL A 126 -2.74 -5.57 9.16
CA VAL A 126 -4.13 -5.22 9.50
C VAL A 126 -5.01 -5.29 8.25
N PHE A 127 -4.51 -4.87 7.09
CA PHE A 127 -5.22 -4.99 5.82
C PHE A 127 -5.57 -6.45 5.50
N ARG A 128 -4.60 -7.38 5.57
CA ARG A 128 -4.85 -8.81 5.35
C ARG A 128 -5.87 -9.37 6.34
N PHE A 129 -5.75 -9.01 7.61
CA PHE A 129 -6.71 -9.43 8.65
C PHE A 129 -8.14 -8.96 8.31
N VAL A 130 -8.32 -7.68 7.97
CA VAL A 130 -9.66 -7.15 7.61
C VAL A 130 -10.17 -7.79 6.32
N ALA A 131 -9.30 -8.01 5.32
CA ALA A 131 -9.67 -8.64 4.06
C ALA A 131 -10.16 -10.08 4.25
N GLU A 132 -9.45 -10.88 5.05
CA GLU A 132 -9.83 -12.26 5.37
C GLU A 132 -11.20 -12.33 6.08
N GLN A 133 -11.44 -11.46 7.06
CA GLN A 133 -12.71 -11.42 7.78
C GLN A 133 -13.86 -10.94 6.88
N TYR A 134 -13.62 -9.93 6.05
CA TYR A 134 -14.64 -9.34 5.18
C TYR A 134 -14.92 -10.18 3.92
N ALA A 135 -14.04 -11.12 3.56
CA ALA A 135 -14.20 -12.03 2.44
C ALA A 135 -15.47 -12.90 2.54
N VAL A 136 -15.98 -13.15 3.74
CA VAL A 136 -17.26 -13.88 3.94
C VAL A 136 -18.44 -13.15 3.30
N LYS A 137 -18.41 -11.82 3.30
CA LYS A 137 -19.45 -10.98 2.72
C LYS A 137 -19.16 -10.54 1.30
N PHE A 138 -17.91 -10.19 1.02
CA PHE A 138 -17.54 -9.64 -0.29
C PHE A 138 -16.12 -10.07 -0.66
N PRO A 139 -15.93 -11.32 -1.12
CA PRO A 139 -14.60 -11.87 -1.41
C PRO A 139 -13.92 -11.16 -2.58
N GLU A 140 -14.68 -10.63 -3.55
CA GLU A 140 -14.11 -9.96 -4.71
C GLU A 140 -13.53 -8.57 -4.39
N LEU A 141 -13.87 -7.98 -3.23
CA LEU A 141 -13.51 -6.60 -2.89
C LEU A 141 -11.98 -6.40 -2.80
N GLU A 142 -11.24 -7.41 -2.32
CA GLU A 142 -9.77 -7.34 -2.19
C GLU A 142 -9.10 -7.18 -3.55
N SER A 143 -9.58 -7.90 -4.57
CA SER A 143 -9.06 -7.81 -5.94
C SER A 143 -9.42 -6.48 -6.61
N LEU A 144 -10.60 -5.94 -6.31
CA LEU A 144 -11.08 -4.67 -6.88
C LEU A 144 -10.39 -3.44 -6.27
N VAL A 145 -10.06 -3.48 -4.99
CA VAL A 145 -9.45 -2.36 -4.25
C VAL A 145 -8.19 -2.84 -3.52
N PRO A 146 -7.03 -2.91 -4.21
CA PRO A 146 -5.79 -3.42 -3.62
C PRO A 146 -5.14 -2.43 -2.64
N LYS A 147 -5.53 -1.15 -2.67
CA LYS A 147 -4.97 -0.13 -1.77
C LYS A 147 -5.63 -0.21 -0.40
N ALA A 148 -4.82 -0.45 0.64
CA ALA A 148 -5.30 -0.63 2.02
C ALA A 148 -6.18 0.52 2.54
N LEU A 149 -5.82 1.78 2.25
CA LEU A 149 -6.59 2.95 2.70
C LEU A 149 -7.96 3.04 2.04
N ASP A 150 -8.01 2.84 0.72
CA ASP A 150 -9.24 2.89 -0.05
C ASP A 150 -10.15 1.73 0.34
N TYR A 151 -9.57 0.55 0.57
CA TYR A 151 -10.28 -0.63 1.06
C TYR A 151 -10.91 -0.37 2.43
N ALA A 152 -10.13 0.13 3.41
CA ALA A 152 -10.63 0.44 4.75
C ALA A 152 -11.77 1.47 4.74
N ARG A 153 -11.66 2.52 3.91
CA ARG A 153 -12.73 3.52 3.72
C ARG A 153 -13.98 2.89 3.10
N THR A 154 -13.79 2.04 2.11
CA THR A 154 -14.88 1.36 1.39
C THR A 154 -15.63 0.40 2.33
N VAL A 155 -14.92 -0.44 3.08
CA VAL A 155 -15.52 -1.36 4.07
C VAL A 155 -16.26 -0.59 5.16
N ARG A 156 -15.71 0.53 5.66
CA ARG A 156 -16.36 1.38 6.66
C ARG A 156 -17.68 1.98 6.19
N VAL A 157 -17.82 2.26 4.90
CA VAL A 157 -19.00 2.86 4.29
C VAL A 157 -20.03 1.79 3.89
N ILE A 158 -19.59 0.64 3.36
CA ILE A 158 -20.47 -0.47 3.00
C ILE A 158 -21.01 -1.19 4.26
N LYS A 159 -20.19 -1.43 5.28
CA LYS A 159 -20.52 -2.20 6.49
C LYS A 159 -21.21 -3.53 6.16
N ASN A 160 -22.45 -3.77 6.63
CA ASN A 160 -23.24 -4.95 6.32
C ASN A 160 -24.35 -4.69 5.28
N ASN A 161 -24.34 -3.53 4.61
CA ASN A 161 -25.34 -3.24 3.58
C ASN A 161 -25.11 -4.15 2.37
N MET A 162 -26.19 -4.78 1.89
CA MET A 162 -26.20 -5.60 0.67
C MET A 162 -26.57 -4.78 -0.58
N ASP A 163 -27.27 -3.66 -0.39
CA ASP A 163 -27.64 -2.76 -1.47
C ASP A 163 -26.61 -1.64 -1.63
N LEU A 164 -25.61 -1.87 -2.49
CA LEU A 164 -24.52 -0.92 -2.76
C LEU A 164 -25.01 0.33 -3.51
N SER A 165 -26.19 0.32 -4.12
CA SER A 165 -26.75 1.48 -4.82
C SER A 165 -27.09 2.64 -3.88
N ARG A 166 -27.30 2.35 -2.59
CA ARG A 166 -27.60 3.34 -1.54
C ARG A 166 -26.34 3.93 -0.91
N VAL A 167 -25.18 3.40 -1.26
CA VAL A 167 -23.91 3.72 -0.62
C VAL A 167 -23.13 4.67 -1.51
N GLN A 168 -22.74 5.83 -0.96
CA GLN A 168 -21.96 6.83 -1.69
C GLN A 168 -20.48 6.45 -1.64
N LEU A 169 -20.01 5.78 -2.70
CA LEU A 169 -18.61 5.38 -2.87
C LEU A 169 -17.79 6.37 -3.74
N ASN A 170 -18.46 7.33 -4.37
CA ASN A 170 -17.86 8.27 -5.33
C ASN A 170 -16.79 9.18 -4.70
N ASP A 171 -16.85 9.41 -3.38
CA ASP A 171 -15.89 10.26 -2.67
C ASP A 171 -14.59 9.51 -2.29
N ILE A 172 -14.60 8.18 -2.42
CA ILE A 172 -13.52 7.30 -1.97
C ILE A 172 -12.80 6.69 -3.17
N LEU A 173 -13.56 6.23 -4.16
CA LEU A 173 -13.04 5.48 -5.31
C LEU A 173 -13.33 6.21 -6.62
N PRO A 174 -12.48 6.06 -7.65
CA PRO A 174 -12.78 6.51 -8.99
C PRO A 174 -14.10 5.91 -9.51
N SER A 175 -14.85 6.67 -10.31
CA SER A 175 -16.18 6.25 -10.79
C SER A 175 -16.16 4.90 -11.54
N ALA A 176 -15.06 4.58 -12.23
CA ALA A 176 -14.87 3.28 -12.88
C ALA A 176 -14.87 2.14 -11.85
N THR A 177 -14.09 2.26 -10.77
CA THR A 177 -14.03 1.27 -9.69
C THR A 177 -15.36 1.17 -8.95
N VAL A 178 -16.05 2.29 -8.70
CA VAL A 178 -17.38 2.30 -8.07
C VAL A 178 -18.39 1.47 -8.88
N MET A 179 -18.40 1.62 -10.20
CA MET A 179 -19.28 0.86 -11.08
C MET A 179 -18.98 -0.64 -10.99
N VAL A 180 -17.72 -1.03 -11.09
CA VAL A 180 -17.31 -2.45 -11.01
C VAL A 180 -17.69 -3.03 -9.64
N VAL A 181 -17.37 -2.34 -8.54
CA VAL A 181 -17.75 -2.77 -7.18
C VAL A 181 -19.27 -2.93 -7.03
N SER A 182 -20.06 -2.02 -7.60
CA SER A 182 -21.52 -2.07 -7.53
C SER A 182 -22.10 -3.24 -8.32
N VAL A 183 -21.57 -3.51 -9.52
CA VAL A 183 -21.98 -4.64 -10.37
C VAL A 183 -21.59 -5.96 -9.70
N THR A 184 -20.32 -6.10 -9.29
CA THR A 184 -19.81 -7.32 -8.64
C THR A 184 -20.52 -7.58 -7.32
N GLY A 185 -20.80 -6.55 -6.52
CA GLY A 185 -21.53 -6.70 -5.27
C GLY A 185 -23.02 -6.99 -5.45
N SER A 186 -23.61 -6.71 -6.63
CA SER A 186 -24.99 -7.16 -6.94
C SER A 186 -25.05 -8.64 -7.33
N THR A 187 -23.93 -9.21 -7.80
CA THR A 187 -23.78 -10.61 -8.18
C THR A 187 -22.97 -11.44 -7.18
N THR A 188 -22.54 -10.83 -6.06
CA THR A 188 -21.68 -11.51 -5.08
C THR A 188 -22.46 -12.61 -4.37
N SER A 189 -21.77 -13.70 -4.07
CA SER A 189 -22.33 -14.86 -3.37
C SER A 189 -22.18 -14.78 -1.84
N GLY A 190 -21.66 -13.65 -1.33
CA GLY A 190 -21.37 -13.51 0.09
C GLY A 190 -22.61 -13.33 0.98
N GLU A 191 -22.40 -13.56 2.28
CA GLU A 191 -23.44 -13.51 3.30
C GLU A 191 -23.18 -12.36 4.29
N PRO A 192 -24.23 -11.81 4.95
CA PRO A 192 -24.04 -10.77 5.95
C PRO A 192 -23.20 -11.27 7.13
N LEU A 193 -22.22 -10.48 7.56
CA LEU A 193 -21.37 -10.84 8.71
C LEU A 193 -22.17 -10.78 10.03
N LYS A 194 -21.72 -11.56 11.00
CA LYS A 194 -22.12 -11.40 12.41
C LYS A 194 -21.64 -10.05 12.93
N GLU A 195 -22.43 -9.45 13.83
CA GLU A 195 -22.13 -8.11 14.37
C GLU A 195 -20.77 -8.06 15.09
N GLU A 196 -20.39 -9.12 15.83
CA GLU A 196 -19.09 -9.20 16.52
C GLU A 196 -17.91 -9.09 15.54
N VAL A 197 -17.95 -9.86 14.45
CA VAL A 197 -16.91 -9.85 13.40
C VAL A 197 -16.90 -8.52 12.65
N LEU A 198 -18.09 -7.97 12.37
CA LEU A 198 -18.20 -6.66 11.75
C LEU A 198 -17.54 -5.56 12.59
N GLN A 199 -17.73 -5.58 13.91
CA GLN A 199 -17.10 -4.63 14.81
C GLN A 199 -15.57 -4.78 14.82
N GLU A 200 -15.04 -6.01 14.77
CA GLU A 200 -13.59 -6.24 14.62
C GLU A 200 -13.04 -5.71 13.29
N CYS A 201 -13.73 -5.95 12.18
CA CYS A 201 -13.38 -5.39 10.87
C CYS A 201 -13.35 -3.86 10.89
N LEU A 202 -14.36 -3.23 11.52
CA LEU A 202 -14.45 -1.78 11.63
C LEU A 202 -13.34 -1.20 12.50
N LYS A 203 -12.98 -1.87 13.60
CA LYS A 203 -11.81 -1.50 14.42
C LYS A 203 -10.51 -1.59 13.59
N GLY A 204 -10.34 -2.64 12.79
CA GLY A 204 -9.19 -2.75 11.89
C GLY A 204 -9.13 -1.65 10.83
N CYS A 205 -10.29 -1.27 10.27
CA CYS A 205 -10.39 -0.14 9.35
C CYS A 205 -10.02 1.18 10.03
N GLU A 206 -10.47 1.41 11.27
CA GLU A 206 -10.11 2.60 12.04
C GLU A 206 -8.61 2.63 12.35
N GLU A 207 -8.01 1.48 12.67
CA GLU A 207 -6.56 1.38 12.93
C GLU A 207 -5.74 1.71 11.67
N ILE A 208 -6.11 1.18 10.50
CA ILE A 208 -5.47 1.53 9.22
C ILE A 208 -5.53 3.06 8.98
N LEU A 209 -6.69 3.68 9.22
CA LEU A 209 -6.85 5.12 9.06
C LEU A 209 -6.05 5.93 10.09
N GLY A 210 -5.95 5.45 11.33
CA GLY A 210 -5.13 6.06 12.38
C GLY A 210 -3.64 5.99 12.05
N LEU A 211 -3.17 4.83 11.59
CA LEU A 211 -1.79 4.60 11.13
C LEU A 211 -1.43 5.52 9.94
N ASP A 212 -2.35 5.75 9.00
CA ASP A 212 -2.14 6.71 7.91
C ASP A 212 -1.97 8.16 8.40
N VAL A 213 -2.77 8.58 9.37
CA VAL A 213 -2.65 9.91 9.97
C VAL A 213 -1.28 10.06 10.65
N ASP A 214 -0.88 9.06 11.44
CA ASP A 214 0.41 9.06 12.13
C ASP A 214 1.58 9.08 11.13
N ARG A 215 1.51 8.25 10.07
CA ARG A 215 2.48 8.25 8.98
C ARG A 215 2.63 9.63 8.35
N ARG A 216 1.51 10.31 8.05
CA ARG A 216 1.53 11.66 7.48
C ARG A 216 2.18 12.67 8.42
N LYS A 217 1.92 12.60 9.73
CA LYS A 217 2.59 13.45 10.72
C LYS A 217 4.09 13.23 10.75
N LEU A 218 4.53 11.98 10.79
CA LEU A 218 5.96 11.64 10.77
C LEU A 218 6.65 12.16 9.50
N LEU A 219 6.05 11.97 8.32
CA LEU A 219 6.61 12.47 7.07
C LEU A 219 6.64 14.00 7.02
N SER A 220 5.63 14.69 7.56
CA SER A 220 5.61 16.15 7.66
C SER A 220 6.73 16.67 8.56
N PHE A 221 7.00 15.98 9.67
CA PHE A 221 8.12 16.33 10.54
C PHE A 221 9.46 16.14 9.85
N VAL A 222 9.68 15.00 9.21
CA VAL A 222 10.91 14.73 8.44
C VAL A 222 11.08 15.78 7.33
N GLU A 223 10.01 16.16 6.63
CA GLU A 223 10.02 17.22 5.62
C GLU A 223 10.46 18.57 6.18
N SER A 224 9.91 18.98 7.34
CA SER A 224 10.25 20.26 7.99
C SER A 224 11.74 20.37 8.36
N ARG A 225 12.38 19.24 8.72
CA ARG A 225 13.80 19.19 9.08
C ARG A 225 14.70 18.80 7.90
N MET A 226 14.14 18.38 6.76
CA MET A 226 14.93 17.89 5.62
C MET A 226 15.84 18.95 5.02
N MET A 227 15.43 20.22 5.06
CA MET A 227 16.20 21.33 4.50
C MET A 227 17.50 21.62 5.27
N SER A 228 17.51 21.40 6.59
CA SER A 228 18.73 21.48 7.39
C SER A 228 19.59 20.21 7.27
N LEU A 229 18.95 19.03 7.21
CA LEU A 229 19.64 17.74 7.14
C LEU A 229 20.32 17.47 5.79
N ALA A 230 19.66 17.80 4.68
CA ALA A 230 20.10 17.46 3.33
C ALA A 230 19.78 18.61 2.35
N PRO A 231 20.43 19.78 2.49
CA PRO A 231 20.13 20.97 1.69
C PRO A 231 20.39 20.75 0.20
N ASN A 232 21.45 20.02 -0.16
CA ASN A 232 21.78 19.71 -1.56
C ASN A 232 20.70 18.85 -2.22
N THR A 233 20.21 17.83 -1.52
CA THR A 233 19.15 16.95 -2.01
C THR A 233 17.83 17.73 -2.13
N CYS A 234 17.49 18.54 -1.13
CA CYS A 234 16.33 19.41 -1.18
C CYS A 234 16.35 20.38 -2.36
N ALA A 235 17.52 20.97 -2.67
CA ALA A 235 17.66 21.88 -3.79
C ALA A 235 17.41 21.22 -5.16
N LEU A 236 17.66 19.91 -5.28
CA LEU A 236 17.50 19.17 -6.53
C LEU A 236 16.08 18.65 -6.76
N ILE A 237 15.44 18.11 -5.72
CA ILE A 237 14.16 17.38 -5.84
C ILE A 237 13.04 17.91 -4.94
N GLY A 238 13.33 18.89 -4.09
CA GLY A 238 12.42 19.43 -3.09
C GLY A 238 12.42 18.66 -1.77
N ALA A 239 12.09 19.35 -0.68
CA ALA A 239 12.08 18.77 0.68
C ALA A 239 11.09 17.60 0.81
N GLN A 240 9.90 17.73 0.22
CA GLN A 240 8.88 16.69 0.27
C GLN A 240 9.34 15.36 -0.36
N VAL A 241 9.93 15.43 -1.56
CA VAL A 241 10.39 14.24 -2.28
C VAL A 241 11.64 13.68 -1.60
N ALA A 242 12.56 14.53 -1.14
CA ALA A 242 13.73 14.12 -0.38
C ALA A 242 13.35 13.38 0.92
N ALA A 243 12.36 13.87 1.66
CA ALA A 243 11.86 13.23 2.87
C ALA A 243 11.28 11.84 2.59
N ARG A 244 10.49 11.69 1.53
CA ARG A 244 9.92 10.40 1.14
C ARG A 244 11.01 9.41 0.71
N LEU A 245 11.98 9.86 -0.10
CA LEU A 245 13.10 9.01 -0.50
C LEU A 245 13.94 8.58 0.70
N MET A 246 14.20 9.49 1.65
CA MET A 246 14.92 9.16 2.88
C MET A 246 14.15 8.15 3.74
N ALA A 247 12.82 8.29 3.85
CA ALA A 247 11.97 7.35 4.58
C ALA A 247 12.03 5.95 3.96
N ILE A 248 11.95 5.84 2.64
CA ILE A 248 12.05 4.56 1.91
C ILE A 248 13.47 3.97 2.02
N ALA A 249 14.49 4.81 1.91
CA ALA A 249 15.88 4.37 1.98
C ALA A 249 16.32 3.96 3.40
N GLY A 250 15.61 4.40 4.45
CA GLY A 250 15.97 4.14 5.84
C GLY A 250 17.02 5.08 6.41
N GLY A 251 17.08 6.33 5.92
CA GLY A 251 17.99 7.37 6.40
C GLY A 251 19.04 7.82 5.36
N LEU A 252 19.75 8.91 5.69
CA LEU A 252 20.65 9.60 4.75
C LEU A 252 21.86 8.74 4.35
N GLN A 253 22.46 8.02 5.30
CA GLN A 253 23.61 7.15 5.03
C GLN A 253 23.25 5.91 4.22
N ALA A 254 22.06 5.35 4.43
CA ALA A 254 21.57 4.25 3.62
C ALA A 254 21.33 4.74 2.18
N MET A 255 20.68 5.91 2.02
CA MET A 255 20.45 6.56 0.73
C MET A 255 21.74 6.81 -0.06
N SER A 256 22.82 7.26 0.60
CA SER A 256 24.10 7.54 -0.08
C SER A 256 24.81 6.28 -0.60
N ARG A 257 24.44 5.09 -0.12
CA ARG A 257 24.99 3.81 -0.57
C ARG A 257 24.17 3.18 -1.70
N ILE A 258 22.96 3.67 -1.97
CA ILE A 258 22.09 3.16 -3.03
C ILE A 258 22.64 3.64 -4.39
N PRO A 259 22.88 2.74 -5.36
CA PRO A 259 23.35 3.14 -6.69
C PRO A 259 22.24 3.89 -7.44
N SER A 260 22.63 4.79 -8.36
CA SER A 260 21.69 5.66 -9.08
C SER A 260 20.57 4.90 -9.81
N SER A 261 20.86 3.71 -10.36
CA SER A 261 19.87 2.88 -11.03
C SER A 261 18.77 2.37 -10.08
N ASN A 262 19.15 2.06 -8.83
CA ASN A 262 18.20 1.60 -7.82
C ASN A 262 17.48 2.79 -7.19
N LEU A 263 18.13 3.95 -7.08
CA LEU A 263 17.53 5.19 -6.59
C LEU A 263 16.32 5.59 -7.47
N GLN A 264 16.42 5.39 -8.79
CA GLN A 264 15.32 5.65 -9.75
C GLN A 264 14.10 4.74 -9.54
N LEU A 265 14.31 3.54 -9.00
CA LEU A 265 13.24 2.56 -8.74
C LEU A 265 12.58 2.77 -7.37
N LEU A 266 13.14 3.62 -6.51
CA LEU A 266 12.54 3.91 -5.21
C LEU A 266 11.20 4.63 -5.38
N GLY A 267 10.16 4.11 -4.73
CA GLY A 267 8.81 4.65 -4.81
C GLY A 267 7.98 4.13 -5.99
N GLN A 268 8.52 3.22 -6.81
CA GLN A 268 7.67 2.41 -7.70
C GLN A 268 6.94 1.37 -6.86
N ASP A 269 5.61 1.45 -6.80
CA ASP A 269 4.78 0.52 -6.04
C ASP A 269 5.07 -0.94 -6.47
N LYS A 270 5.11 -1.86 -5.49
CA LYS A 270 5.28 -3.31 -5.68
C LYS A 270 4.22 -3.98 -6.56
N ALA A 271 3.22 -3.23 -7.06
CA ALA A 271 2.13 -3.73 -7.89
C ALA A 271 2.59 -4.29 -9.25
N HIS A 272 3.79 -3.95 -9.74
CA HIS A 272 4.28 -4.38 -11.05
C HIS A 272 5.18 -5.63 -11.06
N THR A 273 5.47 -6.26 -9.91
CA THR A 273 6.50 -7.32 -9.79
C THR A 273 6.00 -8.75 -9.59
N LEU A 274 4.70 -9.03 -9.70
CA LEU A 274 4.14 -10.40 -9.62
C LEU A 274 3.48 -10.88 -10.94
N SER A 275 4.06 -10.51 -12.07
CA SER A 275 3.76 -11.14 -13.37
C SER A 275 5.08 -11.64 -13.97
N GLY A 276 5.45 -12.87 -13.62
CA GLY A 276 6.58 -13.61 -14.17
C GLY A 276 6.38 -15.08 -13.91
#